data_AF-A0AAW2VJQ7-F1
#
_entry.id   AF-A0AAW2VJQ7-F1
#
_cell.length_a   1.000
_cell.length_b   1.000
_cell.length_c   1.000
_cell.angle_alpha   90.00
_cell.angle_beta   90.00
_cell.angle_gamma   90.00
#
_symmetry.space_group_name_H-M   'P 1'
#
loop_
_entity.id
_entity.type
_entity.pdbx_description
1 polymer ?
#
loop_
_entity_poly.entity_id
_entity_poly.type
_entity_poly.pdbx_seq_one_letter_code
_entity_poly.pdbx_strand_id
1 'polypeptide(L)'
;MVDVLLQLSELVTMEGYGDWIRLVAEFTSKSLLSWQWASSSVYYLLGLWSRLVSSVPYLKGDAPSLLDEYVPKITEGFITSRLDSAQAGLPDDISEHPLDSVDLLQDQLDCFPYLCRFQYENSSLFIINVMEPILQIYMERAQLQTGDKSELSIVEAKLAWIVHIIAAILKIKQSVGCSAESQEVIDAELSARVLRLVNVADSGLHSQRCGELSKQRLDRAILTFFQNFRKSYVGDQAMHSSKLYARLSDLIGLNDHLLLLDFIVQKIARNLKCYTESEEVIDQTLSLFLELASGYMTGKLLLKLDTVKFIIAHHTLEDDKVNGSLIGLAKHDILGTLFGKCCRISTGVWAIYISIEKDV
;
A
#
# COMPACT_ATOMS: atom_id res chain seq x y z
N MET A 1 -17.35 2.34 23.83
CA MET A 1 -16.23 2.95 23.09
C MET A 1 -15.70 4.23 23.75
N VAL A 2 -16.50 4.93 24.57
CA VAL A 2 -16.05 6.06 25.40
C VAL A 2 -15.25 5.59 26.64
N ASP A 3 -15.56 4.41 27.20
CA ASP A 3 -14.92 3.92 28.44
C ASP A 3 -13.44 3.53 28.33
N VAL A 4 -12.92 3.24 27.13
CA VAL A 4 -11.48 2.90 26.94
C VAL A 4 -10.63 4.16 26.74
N LEU A 5 -11.23 5.27 26.29
CA LEU A 5 -10.51 6.52 25.97
C LEU A 5 -10.21 7.37 27.22
N LEU A 6 -10.95 7.18 28.31
CA LEU A 6 -10.72 7.85 29.60
C LEU A 6 -9.49 7.33 30.38
N GLN A 7 -8.90 6.20 29.95
CA GLN A 7 -7.84 5.55 30.72
C GLN A 7 -6.49 6.28 30.70
N LEU A 8 -6.10 6.97 29.61
CA LEU A 8 -4.78 7.60 29.58
C LEU A 8 -4.68 8.78 30.56
N SER A 9 -5.73 9.59 30.69
CA SER A 9 -5.78 10.68 31.66
C SER A 9 -5.70 10.21 33.10
N GLU A 10 -6.29 9.06 33.42
CA GLU A 10 -6.19 8.46 34.76
C GLU A 10 -4.80 7.83 34.95
N LEU A 11 -4.30 7.12 33.94
CA LEU A 11 -3.03 6.39 33.99
C LEU A 11 -1.82 7.31 34.17
N VAL A 12 -1.78 8.45 33.48
CA VAL A 12 -0.67 9.42 33.61
C VAL A 12 -0.63 10.05 35.01
N THR A 13 -1.75 10.08 35.73
CA THR A 13 -1.82 10.59 37.10
C THR A 13 -1.42 9.56 38.18
N MET A 14 -1.22 8.30 37.81
CA MET A 14 -0.83 7.26 38.75
C MET A 14 0.66 7.32 39.10
N GLU A 15 0.98 7.07 40.37
CA GLU A 15 2.36 6.86 40.81
C GLU A 15 2.96 5.64 40.10
N GLY A 16 4.11 5.82 39.44
CA GLY A 16 4.80 4.75 38.71
C GLY A 16 4.50 4.67 37.21
N TYR A 17 3.67 5.55 36.65
CA TYR A 17 3.41 5.61 35.20
C TYR A 17 4.69 5.70 34.37
N GLY A 18 5.62 6.57 34.77
CA GLY A 18 6.89 6.78 34.07
C GLY A 18 7.76 5.51 33.97
N ASP A 19 7.84 4.74 35.06
CA ASP A 19 8.56 3.46 35.05
C ASP A 19 7.83 2.39 34.24
N TRP A 20 6.50 2.33 34.35
CA TRP A 20 5.69 1.41 33.58
C TRP A 20 5.84 1.64 32.07
N ILE A 21 5.67 2.88 31.59
CA ILE A 21 5.72 3.18 30.15
C ILE A 21 7.13 2.92 29.59
N ARG A 22 8.18 3.21 30.37
CA ARG A 22 9.58 2.89 30.02
C ARG A 22 9.79 1.39 29.86
N LEU A 23 9.33 0.58 30.82
CA LEU A 23 9.45 -0.88 30.76
C LEU A 23 8.65 -1.47 29.60
N VAL A 24 7.45 -0.94 29.33
CA VAL A 24 6.64 -1.35 28.18
C VAL A 24 7.34 -0.99 26.86
N ALA A 25 7.97 0.18 26.76
CA ALA A 25 8.73 0.58 25.58
C ALA A 25 9.96 -0.31 25.35
N GLU A 26 10.70 -0.63 26.42
CA GLU A 26 11.84 -1.55 26.35
C GLU A 26 11.41 -2.95 25.95
N PHE A 27 10.34 -3.48 26.54
CA PHE A 27 9.76 -4.77 26.18
C PHE A 27 9.33 -4.78 24.72
N THR A 28 8.60 -3.75 24.28
CA THR A 28 8.15 -3.61 22.89
C THR A 28 9.34 -3.62 21.93
N SER A 29 10.37 -2.84 22.20
CA SER A 29 11.57 -2.75 21.37
C SER A 29 12.28 -4.10 21.25
N LYS A 30 12.41 -4.83 22.36
CA LYS A 30 12.99 -6.19 22.36
C LYS A 30 12.14 -7.19 21.60
N SER A 31 10.81 -7.14 21.74
CA SER A 31 9.89 -8.00 20.99
C SER A 31 9.93 -7.75 19.48
N LEU A 32 10.12 -6.50 19.05
CA LEU A 32 10.28 -6.16 17.64
C LEU A 32 11.57 -6.73 17.05
N LEU A 33 12.68 -6.70 17.79
CA LEU A 33 13.94 -7.32 17.36
C LEU A 33 13.82 -8.84 17.26
N SER A 34 13.10 -9.47 18.20
CA SER A 34 12.84 -10.92 18.23
C SER A 34 11.59 -11.31 17.43
N TRP A 35 11.42 -10.76 16.21
CA TRP A 35 10.19 -10.89 15.42
C TRP A 35 9.79 -12.34 15.10
N GLN A 36 10.76 -13.24 14.96
CA GLN A 36 10.54 -14.67 14.67
C GLN A 36 9.76 -15.37 15.79
N TRP A 37 9.94 -14.93 17.04
CA TRP A 37 9.39 -15.58 18.23
C TRP A 37 8.20 -14.83 18.83
N ALA A 38 7.98 -13.59 18.40
CA ALA A 38 7.01 -12.67 19.00
C ALA A 38 5.94 -12.16 18.03
N SER A 39 5.79 -12.77 16.84
CA SER A 39 4.88 -12.29 15.77
C SER A 39 3.45 -12.02 16.27
N SER A 40 2.88 -12.93 17.07
CA SER A 40 1.55 -12.75 17.69
C SER A 40 1.52 -11.65 18.76
N SER A 41 2.63 -11.44 19.49
CA SER A 41 2.73 -10.40 20.52
C SER A 41 2.88 -9.00 19.93
N VAL A 42 3.52 -8.87 18.75
CA VAL A 42 3.71 -7.58 18.06
C VAL A 42 2.36 -6.90 17.81
N TYR A 43 1.33 -7.64 17.39
CA TYR A 43 -0.01 -7.10 17.20
C TYR A 43 -0.56 -6.42 18.46
N TYR A 44 -0.55 -7.13 19.59
CA TYR A 44 -1.08 -6.59 20.85
C TYR A 44 -0.26 -5.40 21.36
N LEU A 45 1.05 -5.43 21.17
CA LEU A 45 1.93 -4.33 21.55
C LEU A 45 1.65 -3.08 20.71
N LEU A 46 1.59 -3.20 19.39
CA LEU A 46 1.24 -2.08 18.51
C LEU A 46 -0.18 -1.58 18.79
N GLY A 47 -1.12 -2.47 19.09
CA GLY A 47 -2.48 -2.12 19.49
C GLY A 47 -2.56 -1.39 20.84
N LEU A 48 -1.64 -1.64 21.76
CA LEU A 48 -1.49 -0.85 22.99
C LEU A 48 -1.03 0.57 22.64
N TRP A 49 0.06 0.71 21.90
CA TRP A 49 0.63 2.02 21.52
C TRP A 49 -0.33 2.85 20.67
N SER A 50 -1.04 2.23 19.73
CA SER A 50 -2.07 2.89 18.93
C SER A 50 -3.18 3.49 19.80
N ARG A 51 -3.64 2.76 20.82
CA ARG A 51 -4.65 3.25 21.78
C ARG A 51 -4.11 4.38 22.65
N LEU A 52 -2.86 4.28 23.12
CA LEU A 52 -2.21 5.35 23.90
C LEU A 52 -2.14 6.64 23.08
N VAL A 53 -1.60 6.58 21.86
CA VAL A 53 -1.49 7.71 20.93
C VAL A 53 -2.86 8.32 20.62
N SER A 54 -3.85 7.49 20.33
CA SER A 54 -5.21 7.94 19.99
C SER A 54 -5.92 8.62 21.17
N SER A 55 -5.44 8.40 22.39
CA SER A 55 -6.01 8.99 23.62
C SER A 55 -5.38 10.35 23.96
N VAL A 56 -4.26 10.73 23.32
CA VAL A 56 -3.55 11.99 23.60
C VAL A 56 -4.42 13.24 23.43
N PRO A 57 -5.26 13.37 22.38
CA PRO A 57 -6.13 14.55 22.23
C PRO A 57 -7.12 14.76 23.39
N TYR A 58 -7.33 13.74 24.22
CA TYR A 58 -8.25 13.78 25.36
C TYR A 58 -7.54 14.01 26.69
N LEU A 59 -6.20 14.06 26.72
CA LEU A 59 -5.44 14.42 27.91
C LEU A 59 -5.75 15.85 28.32
N LYS A 60 -6.24 16.04 29.54
CA LYS A 60 -6.47 17.35 30.15
C LYS A 60 -5.33 17.66 31.12
N GLY A 61 -4.61 18.77 30.90
CA GLY A 61 -3.54 19.26 31.77
C GLY A 61 -2.12 19.00 31.23
N ASP A 62 -1.12 19.51 31.94
CA ASP A 62 0.31 19.48 31.57
C ASP A 62 1.04 18.18 31.97
N ALA A 63 0.31 17.10 32.27
CA ALA A 63 0.93 15.86 32.72
C ALA A 63 1.71 15.19 31.56
N PRO A 64 3.01 14.87 31.72
CA PRO A 64 3.85 14.40 30.62
C PRO A 64 3.46 12.97 30.23
N SER A 65 2.96 12.81 29.01
CA SER A 65 2.60 11.49 28.47
C SER A 65 3.82 10.60 28.19
N LEU A 66 5.02 11.19 28.04
CA LEU A 66 6.27 10.53 27.64
C LEU A 66 6.19 9.81 26.28
N LEU A 67 5.05 9.90 25.57
CA LEU A 67 4.84 9.23 24.29
C LEU A 67 5.70 9.82 23.18
N ASP A 68 6.00 11.13 23.25
CA ASP A 68 6.92 11.81 22.33
C ASP A 68 8.33 11.24 22.33
N GLU A 69 8.74 10.58 23.41
CA GLU A 69 10.04 9.92 23.49
C GLU A 69 10.02 8.50 22.93
N TYR A 70 8.98 7.72 23.24
CA TYR A 70 8.97 6.27 22.97
C TYR A 70 8.31 5.90 21.65
N VAL A 71 7.25 6.60 21.23
CA VAL A 71 6.53 6.28 19.99
C VAL A 71 7.44 6.35 18.77
N PRO A 72 8.29 7.38 18.58
CA PRO A 72 9.20 7.43 17.43
C PRO A 72 10.16 6.24 17.40
N LYS A 73 10.77 5.90 18.54
CA LYS A 73 11.70 4.77 18.66
C LYS A 73 11.04 3.43 18.30
N ILE A 74 9.78 3.25 18.69
CA ILE A 74 9.00 2.05 18.38
C ILE A 74 8.62 2.00 16.90
N THR A 75 8.23 3.15 16.32
CA THR A 75 7.94 3.27 14.88
C THR A 75 9.16 2.89 14.05
N GLU A 76 10.32 3.48 14.35
CA GLU A 76 11.58 3.21 13.67
C GLU A 76 12.03 1.75 13.88
N GLY A 77 11.91 1.24 15.10
CA GLY A 77 12.25 -0.13 15.45
C GLY A 77 11.38 -1.16 14.72
N PHE A 78 10.08 -0.88 14.53
CA PHE A 78 9.19 -1.76 13.76
C PHE A 78 9.60 -1.80 12.28
N ILE A 79 9.81 -0.63 11.66
CA ILE A 79 10.21 -0.53 10.24
C ILE A 79 11.52 -1.28 10.02
N THR A 80 12.52 -1.02 10.87
CA THR A 80 13.85 -1.66 10.80
C THR A 80 13.73 -3.17 10.95
N SER A 81 12.99 -3.65 11.96
CA SER A 81 12.70 -5.07 12.17
C SER A 81 12.11 -5.76 10.94
N ARG A 82 11.12 -5.14 10.27
CA ARG A 82 10.53 -5.69 9.04
C ARG A 82 11.53 -5.76 7.89
N LEU A 83 12.38 -4.73 7.74
CA LEU A 83 13.40 -4.71 6.68
C LEU A 83 14.52 -5.72 6.91
N ASP A 84 14.89 -5.97 8.16
CA ASP A 84 15.86 -7.00 8.52
C ASP A 84 15.27 -8.40 8.29
N SER A 85 13.96 -8.58 8.53
CA SER A 85 13.28 -9.85 8.25
C SER A 85 13.35 -10.26 6.77
N ALA A 86 13.36 -9.29 5.85
CA ALA A 86 13.51 -9.53 4.41
C ALA A 86 14.88 -10.11 4.02
N GLN A 87 15.91 -9.97 4.86
CA GLN A 87 17.24 -10.57 4.63
C GLN A 87 17.34 -12.00 5.18
N ALA A 88 16.51 -12.35 6.16
CA ALA A 88 16.59 -13.62 6.87
C ALA A 88 15.87 -14.79 6.15
N GLY A 89 15.02 -14.50 5.16
CA GLY A 89 14.21 -15.49 4.42
C GLY A 89 14.94 -16.25 3.30
N LEU A 90 16.21 -16.62 3.50
CA LEU A 90 16.98 -17.45 2.55
C LEU A 90 16.57 -18.95 2.64
N PRO A 91 16.83 -19.77 1.60
CA PRO A 91 15.97 -20.89 1.16
C PRO A 91 15.81 -22.11 2.07
N ASP A 92 16.52 -22.19 3.20
CA ASP A 92 16.56 -23.41 4.04
C ASP A 92 15.51 -23.43 5.15
N ASP A 93 14.73 -22.36 5.33
CA ASP A 93 13.64 -22.33 6.29
C ASP A 93 12.29 -22.52 5.58
N ILE A 94 11.56 -23.58 5.95
CA ILE A 94 10.24 -23.94 5.40
C ILE A 94 9.16 -22.94 5.87
N SER A 95 9.56 -21.85 6.53
CA SER A 95 8.66 -20.84 7.07
C SER A 95 8.08 -19.97 5.94
N GLU A 96 6.75 -19.80 5.95
CA GLU A 96 6.06 -18.91 5.02
C GLU A 96 6.60 -17.49 5.15
N HIS A 97 6.88 -16.84 4.02
CA HIS A 97 7.39 -15.47 4.04
C HIS A 97 6.31 -14.54 4.62
N PRO A 98 6.64 -13.63 5.57
CA PRO A 98 5.62 -12.81 6.24
C PRO A 98 4.73 -11.95 5.33
N LEU A 99 5.20 -11.62 4.12
CA LEU A 99 4.43 -10.89 3.10
C LEU A 99 3.37 -11.75 2.38
N ASP A 100 3.44 -13.08 2.49
CA ASP A 100 2.49 -13.97 1.82
C ASP A 100 1.18 -14.09 2.61
N SER A 101 1.26 -13.99 3.94
CA SER A 101 0.11 -14.00 4.84
C SER A 101 -0.57 -12.64 4.89
N VAL A 102 -1.66 -12.49 4.12
CA VAL A 102 -2.47 -11.27 4.07
C VAL A 102 -3.05 -10.91 5.44
N ASP A 103 -3.54 -11.90 6.18
CA ASP A 103 -4.12 -11.69 7.51
C ASP A 103 -3.08 -11.19 8.51
N LEU A 104 -1.89 -11.82 8.56
CA LEU A 104 -0.81 -11.39 9.46
C LEU A 104 -0.32 -9.99 9.12
N LEU A 105 -0.18 -9.69 7.83
CA LEU A 105 0.24 -8.38 7.35
C LEU A 105 -0.79 -7.30 7.72
N GLN A 106 -2.08 -7.60 7.55
CA GLN A 106 -3.17 -6.71 7.92
C GLN A 106 -3.22 -6.47 9.42
N ASP A 107 -3.12 -7.52 10.24
CA ASP A 107 -3.11 -7.40 11.70
C ASP A 107 -1.96 -6.49 12.16
N GLN A 108 -0.75 -6.71 11.65
CA GLN A 108 0.42 -5.90 12.01
C GLN A 108 0.28 -4.43 11.57
N LEU A 109 -0.34 -4.17 10.41
CA LEU A 109 -0.46 -2.85 9.83
C LEU A 109 -1.78 -2.13 10.13
N ASP A 110 -2.71 -2.74 10.85
CA ASP A 110 -3.96 -2.07 11.22
C ASP A 110 -3.74 -1.06 12.37
N CYS A 111 -2.83 -1.33 13.30
CA CYS A 111 -2.52 -0.43 14.42
C CYS A 111 -1.32 0.49 14.16
N PHE A 112 -0.35 0.04 13.36
CA PHE A 112 0.91 0.76 13.11
C PHE A 112 0.74 2.20 12.59
N PRO A 113 -0.20 2.53 11.67
CA PRO A 113 -0.20 3.85 11.06
C PRO A 113 -0.61 4.97 12.02
N TYR A 114 -1.31 4.64 13.12
CA TYR A 114 -1.58 5.60 14.20
C TYR A 114 -0.30 6.08 14.88
N LEU A 115 0.68 5.20 15.08
CA LEU A 115 1.99 5.56 15.65
C LEU A 115 2.75 6.49 14.68
N CYS A 116 2.73 6.19 13.39
CA CYS A 116 3.33 7.06 12.37
C CYS A 116 2.67 8.44 12.37
N ARG A 117 1.34 8.51 12.44
CA ARG A 117 0.57 9.76 12.41
C ARG A 117 0.72 10.60 13.69
N PHE A 118 1.22 10.03 14.78
CA PHE A 118 1.51 10.77 16.01
C PHE A 118 2.59 11.85 15.80
N GLN A 119 3.67 11.49 15.10
CA GLN A 119 4.72 12.41 14.67
C GLN A 119 4.94 12.24 13.17
N TYR A 120 3.98 12.73 12.40
CA TYR A 120 3.86 12.35 11.00
C TYR A 120 5.03 12.84 10.12
N GLU A 121 5.50 14.05 10.37
CA GLU A 121 6.66 14.62 9.67
C GLU A 121 7.93 13.79 9.93
N ASN A 122 8.27 13.52 11.19
CA ASN A 122 9.44 12.73 11.55
C ASN A 122 9.35 11.30 11.01
N SER A 123 8.20 10.65 11.17
CA SER A 123 7.98 9.26 10.74
C SER A 123 8.06 9.13 9.21
N SER A 124 7.47 10.08 8.47
CA SER A 124 7.52 10.09 7.02
C SER A 124 8.94 10.36 6.49
N LEU A 125 9.67 11.30 7.09
CA LEU A 125 11.08 11.54 6.79
C LEU A 125 11.94 10.29 7.01
N PHE A 126 11.72 9.57 8.11
CA PHE A 126 12.42 8.31 8.36
C PHE A 126 12.12 7.26 7.27
N ILE A 127 10.84 7.06 6.92
CA ILE A 127 10.44 6.13 5.86
C ILE A 127 11.10 6.52 4.53
N ILE A 128 11.13 7.81 4.19
CA ILE A 128 11.78 8.33 2.99
C ILE A 128 13.29 8.02 3.00
N ASN A 129 13.98 8.33 4.10
CA ASN A 129 15.43 8.13 4.24
C ASN A 129 15.83 6.66 4.17
N VAL A 130 14.94 5.76 4.58
CA VAL A 130 15.13 4.31 4.46
C VAL A 130 14.81 3.82 3.05
N MET A 131 13.76 4.33 2.42
CA MET A 131 13.31 3.90 1.08
C MET A 131 14.25 4.35 -0.04
N GLU A 132 14.71 5.60 -0.01
CA GLU A 132 15.48 6.18 -1.12
C GLU A 132 16.76 5.39 -1.47
N PRO A 133 17.64 5.00 -0.52
CA PRO A 133 18.82 4.19 -0.87
C PRO A 133 18.44 2.82 -1.42
N ILE A 134 17.37 2.19 -0.93
CA ILE A 134 16.91 0.87 -1.42
C ILE A 134 16.37 1.01 -2.85
N LEU A 135 15.59 2.06 -3.12
CA LEU A 135 15.09 2.38 -4.45
C LEU A 135 16.23 2.67 -5.43
N GLN A 136 17.25 3.42 -4.99
CA GLN A 136 18.42 3.73 -5.81
C GLN A 136 19.17 2.45 -6.22
N ILE A 137 19.41 1.53 -5.28
CA ILE A 137 20.00 0.21 -5.57
C ILE A 137 19.14 -0.56 -6.59
N TYR A 138 17.81 -0.55 -6.42
CA TYR A 138 16.90 -1.20 -7.35
C TYR A 138 16.96 -0.60 -8.76
N MET A 139 17.08 0.73 -8.87
CA MET A 139 17.23 1.45 -10.13
C MET A 139 18.53 1.12 -10.85
N GLU A 140 19.67 1.13 -10.15
CA GLU A 140 20.98 0.84 -10.72
C GLU A 140 21.05 -0.59 -11.25
N ARG A 141 20.46 -1.54 -10.52
CA ARG A 141 20.38 -2.94 -10.95
C ARG A 141 19.49 -3.18 -12.17
N ALA A 142 18.58 -2.25 -12.50
CA ALA A 142 17.80 -2.34 -13.73
C ALA A 142 18.68 -2.17 -14.99
N GLN A 143 19.83 -1.49 -14.85
CA GLN A 143 20.73 -1.13 -15.94
C GLN A 143 21.85 -2.18 -16.15
N LEU A 144 22.19 -2.94 -15.12
CA LEU A 144 23.25 -3.95 -15.15
C LEU A 144 22.67 -5.32 -15.55
N GLN A 145 23.09 -5.87 -16.70
CA GLN A 145 22.59 -7.17 -17.21
C GLN A 145 23.09 -8.39 -16.42
N THR A 146 23.97 -8.20 -15.43
CA THR A 146 24.61 -9.25 -14.63
C THR A 146 24.43 -9.02 -13.13
N GLY A 147 23.18 -8.95 -12.67
CA GLY A 147 22.84 -8.85 -11.25
C GLY A 147 22.63 -10.23 -10.61
N ASP A 148 23.12 -10.41 -9.38
CA ASP A 148 22.77 -11.57 -8.55
C ASP A 148 21.25 -11.55 -8.26
N LYS A 149 20.54 -12.59 -8.71
CA LYS A 149 19.09 -12.73 -8.54
C LYS A 149 18.69 -12.73 -7.06
N SER A 150 19.54 -13.28 -6.19
CA SER A 150 19.27 -13.39 -4.74
C SER A 150 19.23 -12.02 -4.08
N GLU A 151 20.21 -11.16 -4.37
CA GLU A 151 20.25 -9.82 -3.82
C GLU A 151 19.09 -8.95 -4.30
N LEU A 152 18.62 -9.17 -5.53
CA LEU A 152 17.50 -8.44 -6.10
C LEU A 152 16.18 -8.85 -5.43
N SER A 153 16.00 -10.13 -5.12
CA SER A 153 14.85 -10.62 -4.35
C SER A 153 14.75 -9.99 -2.96
N ILE A 154 15.90 -9.80 -2.27
CA ILE A 154 15.95 -9.11 -0.97
C ILE A 154 15.53 -7.64 -1.11
N VAL A 155 16.01 -6.94 -2.13
CA VAL A 155 15.65 -5.55 -2.39
C VAL A 155 14.16 -5.42 -2.70
N GLU A 156 13.60 -6.32 -3.52
CA GLU A 156 12.17 -6.37 -3.83
C GLU A 156 11.33 -6.60 -2.57
N ALA A 157 11.75 -7.51 -1.67
CA ALA A 157 11.07 -7.77 -0.41
C ALA A 157 11.10 -6.57 0.55
N LYS A 158 12.24 -5.86 0.65
CA LYS A 158 12.36 -4.62 1.44
C LYS A 158 11.43 -3.53 0.91
N LEU A 159 11.42 -3.34 -0.42
CA LEU A 159 10.53 -2.37 -1.06
C LEU A 159 9.06 -2.74 -0.85
N ALA A 160 8.69 -4.02 -0.95
CA ALA A 160 7.33 -4.48 -0.71
C ALA A 160 6.86 -4.14 0.72
N TRP A 161 7.69 -4.36 1.74
CA TRP A 161 7.40 -3.95 3.12
C TRP A 161 7.15 -2.45 3.24
N ILE A 162 8.01 -1.62 2.66
CA ILE A 162 7.87 -0.16 2.70
C ILE A 162 6.58 0.28 2.00
N VAL A 163 6.28 -0.30 0.83
CA VAL A 163 5.07 0.04 0.07
C VAL A 163 3.82 -0.35 0.87
N HIS A 164 3.80 -1.50 1.54
CA HIS A 164 2.68 -1.87 2.42
C HIS A 164 2.52 -0.93 3.61
N ILE A 165 3.63 -0.50 4.23
CA ILE A 165 3.61 0.48 5.32
C ILE A 165 3.02 1.82 4.82
N ILE A 166 3.49 2.33 3.68
CA ILE A 166 2.95 3.56 3.07
C ILE A 166 1.47 3.39 2.73
N ALA A 167 1.07 2.25 2.14
CA ALA A 167 -0.32 1.95 1.83
C ALA A 167 -1.21 1.99 3.08
N ALA A 168 -0.73 1.45 4.21
CA ALA A 168 -1.47 1.44 5.47
C ALA A 168 -1.58 2.85 6.08
N ILE A 169 -0.55 3.69 5.96
CA ILE A 169 -0.58 5.11 6.38
C ILE A 169 -1.60 5.92 5.59
N LEU A 170 -1.70 5.69 4.28
CA LEU A 170 -2.63 6.41 3.39
C LEU A 170 -4.08 5.94 3.53
N LYS A 171 -4.30 4.74 4.09
CA LYS A 171 -5.63 4.21 4.44
C LYS A 171 -6.32 5.08 5.51
N ILE A 172 -5.55 5.70 6.42
CA ILE A 172 -6.07 6.57 7.48
C ILE A 172 -6.11 8.01 6.96
N LYS A 173 -7.30 8.60 6.83
CA LYS A 173 -7.45 9.91 6.20
C LYS A 173 -6.93 11.08 7.03
N GLN A 174 -7.13 11.07 8.35
CA GLN A 174 -6.86 12.26 9.19
C GLN A 174 -6.45 11.86 10.60
N SER A 175 -5.42 12.52 11.13
CA SER A 175 -5.14 12.52 12.57
C SER A 175 -5.71 13.77 13.24
N VAL A 176 -6.19 13.62 14.47
CA VAL A 176 -6.80 14.70 15.24
C VAL A 176 -5.74 15.77 15.55
N GLY A 177 -6.03 17.04 15.24
CA GLY A 177 -5.20 18.18 15.64
C GLY A 177 -4.19 18.70 14.61
N CYS A 178 -4.12 18.13 13.40
CA CYS A 178 -3.26 18.61 12.30
C CYS A 178 -4.07 19.22 11.15
N SER A 179 -3.47 20.15 10.41
CA SER A 179 -4.07 20.68 9.18
C SER A 179 -4.12 19.60 8.10
N ALA A 180 -5.27 19.46 7.42
CA ALA A 180 -5.40 18.53 6.30
C ALA A 180 -4.40 18.82 5.17
N GLU A 181 -4.12 20.11 4.92
CA GLU A 181 -3.18 20.53 3.87
C GLU A 181 -1.74 20.09 4.11
N SER A 182 -1.26 20.10 5.35
CA SER A 182 0.11 19.67 5.66
C SER A 182 0.23 18.14 5.56
N GLN A 183 -0.83 17.41 5.90
CA GLN A 183 -0.88 15.95 5.72
C GLN A 183 -0.89 15.57 4.25
N GLU A 184 -1.63 16.29 3.40
CA GLU A 184 -1.64 16.06 1.95
C GLU A 184 -0.24 16.21 1.32
N VAL A 185 0.57 17.17 1.78
CA VAL A 185 1.94 17.33 1.29
C VAL A 185 2.82 16.13 1.66
N ILE A 186 2.70 15.63 2.89
CA ILE A 186 3.45 14.45 3.35
C ILE A 186 2.98 13.19 2.62
N ASP A 187 1.66 13.01 2.45
CA ASP A 187 1.08 11.91 1.69
C ASP A 187 1.58 11.93 0.23
N ALA A 188 1.72 13.11 -0.37
CA ALA A 188 2.30 13.27 -1.71
C ALA A 188 3.78 12.90 -1.76
N GLU A 189 4.59 13.29 -0.77
CA GLU A 189 6.00 12.89 -0.67
C GLU A 189 6.12 11.36 -0.65
N LEU A 190 5.42 10.69 0.26
CA LEU A 190 5.46 9.22 0.36
C LEU A 190 4.98 8.56 -0.93
N SER A 191 3.85 9.03 -1.46
CA SER A 191 3.25 8.50 -2.70
C SER A 191 4.17 8.65 -3.90
N ALA A 192 4.90 9.77 -4.01
CA ALA A 192 5.81 10.02 -5.12
C ALA A 192 6.93 8.98 -5.21
N ARG A 193 7.48 8.49 -4.08
CA ARG A 193 8.49 7.40 -4.11
C ARG A 193 7.89 6.09 -4.56
N VAL A 194 6.67 5.75 -4.13
CA VAL A 194 5.99 4.54 -4.59
C VAL A 194 5.70 4.63 -6.10
N LEU A 195 5.22 5.77 -6.59
CA LEU A 195 4.94 5.99 -8.01
C LEU A 195 6.22 5.94 -8.87
N ARG A 196 7.33 6.52 -8.39
CA ARG A 196 8.66 6.35 -9.00
C ARG A 196 9.07 4.88 -9.06
N LEU A 197 8.87 4.14 -7.98
CA LEU A 197 9.16 2.70 -7.91
C LEU A 197 8.34 1.91 -8.93
N VAL A 198 7.06 2.22 -9.15
CA VAL A 198 6.23 1.55 -10.18
C VAL A 198 6.90 1.65 -11.56
N ASN A 199 7.33 2.85 -11.95
CA ASN A 199 8.00 3.06 -13.24
C ASN A 199 9.28 2.23 -13.36
N VAL A 200 10.08 2.16 -12.29
CA VAL A 200 11.33 1.39 -12.27
C VAL A 200 11.03 -0.11 -12.35
N ALA A 201 10.07 -0.60 -11.56
CA ALA A 201 9.70 -2.00 -11.46
C ALA A 201 9.13 -2.58 -12.77
N ASP A 202 8.57 -1.73 -13.63
CA ASP A 202 8.01 -2.12 -14.94
C ASP A 202 8.98 -1.88 -16.11
N SER A 203 10.21 -1.45 -15.83
CA SER A 203 11.23 -1.11 -16.83
C SER A 203 12.41 -2.08 -16.85
N GLY A 204 13.16 -2.09 -17.96
CA GLY A 204 14.44 -2.79 -18.07
C GLY A 204 14.38 -4.28 -17.72
N LEU A 205 15.39 -4.75 -16.99
CA LEU A 205 15.53 -6.13 -16.53
C LEU A 205 14.39 -6.57 -15.59
N HIS A 206 13.86 -5.66 -14.77
CA HIS A 206 12.80 -5.97 -13.80
C HIS A 206 11.51 -6.43 -14.45
N SER A 207 11.24 -5.90 -15.64
CA SER A 207 10.08 -6.23 -16.44
C SER A 207 10.04 -7.69 -16.93
N GLN A 208 11.18 -8.38 -16.87
CA GLN A 208 11.33 -9.80 -17.24
C GLN A 208 11.22 -10.73 -16.02
N ARG A 209 11.10 -10.18 -14.81
CA ARG A 209 11.07 -10.93 -13.54
C ARG A 209 9.66 -11.22 -13.02
N CYS A 210 8.63 -11.10 -13.86
CA CYS A 210 7.24 -11.28 -13.41
C CYS A 210 6.92 -12.70 -12.90
N GLY A 211 7.73 -13.70 -13.29
CA GLY A 211 7.66 -15.06 -12.74
C GLY A 211 8.33 -15.25 -11.36
N GLU A 212 9.08 -14.26 -10.87
CA GLU A 212 9.80 -14.35 -9.59
C GLU A 212 8.88 -13.94 -8.43
N LEU A 213 8.77 -14.78 -7.39
CA LEU A 213 7.87 -14.55 -6.24
C LEU A 213 8.16 -13.22 -5.52
N SER A 214 9.43 -12.83 -5.40
CA SER A 214 9.81 -11.55 -4.79
C SER A 214 9.27 -10.34 -5.55
N LYS A 215 9.26 -10.41 -6.88
CA LYS A 215 8.67 -9.37 -7.74
C LYS A 215 7.15 -9.37 -7.62
N GLN A 216 6.53 -10.55 -7.58
CA GLN A 216 5.07 -10.68 -7.39
C GLN A 216 4.62 -10.07 -6.05
N ARG A 217 5.34 -10.32 -4.95
CA ARG A 217 5.10 -9.68 -3.64
C ARG A 217 5.18 -8.15 -3.72
N LEU A 218 6.18 -7.63 -4.43
CA LEU A 218 6.29 -6.18 -4.64
C LEU A 218 5.10 -5.62 -5.42
N ASP A 219 4.63 -6.30 -6.46
CA ASP A 219 3.46 -5.87 -7.22
C ASP A 219 2.17 -5.95 -6.42
N ARG A 220 1.99 -6.98 -5.59
CA ARG A 220 0.87 -7.06 -4.63
C ARG A 220 0.87 -5.86 -3.68
N ALA A 221 2.05 -5.47 -3.17
CA ALA A 221 2.19 -4.27 -2.34
C ALA A 221 1.79 -2.99 -3.09
N ILE A 222 2.26 -2.83 -4.33
CA ILE A 222 1.90 -1.70 -5.21
C ILE A 222 0.38 -1.64 -5.45
N LEU A 223 -0.26 -2.79 -5.69
CA LEU A 223 -1.71 -2.87 -5.85
C LEU A 223 -2.45 -2.46 -4.57
N THR A 224 -2.00 -2.93 -3.40
CA THR A 224 -2.54 -2.51 -2.10
C THR A 224 -2.39 -1.00 -1.87
N PHE A 225 -1.23 -0.44 -2.26
CA PHE A 225 -1.01 1.01 -2.25
C PHE A 225 -2.07 1.73 -3.11
N PHE A 226 -2.28 1.31 -4.36
CA PHE A 226 -3.28 1.95 -5.21
C PHE A 226 -4.70 1.82 -4.67
N GLN A 227 -5.07 0.67 -4.09
CA GLN A 227 -6.38 0.45 -3.47
C GLN A 227 -6.65 1.42 -2.31
N ASN A 228 -5.64 1.75 -1.51
CA ASN A 228 -5.78 2.69 -0.40
C ASN A 228 -5.66 4.14 -0.88
N PHE A 229 -4.68 4.42 -1.73
CA PHE A 229 -4.44 5.75 -2.30
C PHE A 229 -5.66 6.27 -3.06
N ARG A 230 -6.31 5.42 -3.86
CA ARG A 230 -7.52 5.82 -4.60
C ARG A 230 -8.65 6.26 -3.68
N LYS A 231 -8.85 5.61 -2.52
CA LYS A 231 -9.97 5.90 -1.60
C LYS A 231 -9.84 7.30 -0.99
N SER A 232 -8.61 7.78 -0.89
CA SER A 232 -8.28 9.09 -0.36
C SER A 232 -8.21 10.15 -1.46
N TYR A 233 -7.61 9.82 -2.61
CA TYR A 233 -7.14 10.82 -3.56
C TYR A 233 -7.61 10.65 -5.00
N VAL A 234 -8.38 9.61 -5.35
CA VAL A 234 -8.90 9.37 -6.71
C VAL A 234 -10.42 9.23 -6.70
N GLY A 235 -11.11 9.91 -7.62
CA GLY A 235 -12.56 9.90 -7.75
C GLY A 235 -13.24 11.09 -7.09
N ASP A 236 -14.45 10.91 -6.55
CA ASP A 236 -15.30 12.04 -6.11
C ASP A 236 -14.65 12.89 -5.01
N GLN A 237 -13.83 12.29 -4.16
CA GLN A 237 -13.11 12.97 -3.07
C GLN A 237 -11.82 13.68 -3.53
N ALA A 238 -11.32 13.37 -4.74
CA ALA A 238 -10.06 13.90 -5.27
C ALA A 238 -10.11 15.40 -5.57
N MET A 239 -11.31 15.95 -5.79
CA MET A 239 -11.51 17.36 -6.14
C MET A 239 -11.03 18.33 -5.05
N HIS A 240 -10.83 17.85 -3.82
CA HIS A 240 -10.44 18.68 -2.68
C HIS A 240 -8.94 18.59 -2.33
N SER A 241 -8.17 17.66 -2.91
CA SER A 241 -6.77 17.41 -2.53
C SER A 241 -5.76 18.23 -3.31
N SER A 242 -5.97 19.54 -3.36
CA SER A 242 -5.18 20.47 -4.18
C SER A 242 -3.69 20.50 -3.80
N LYS A 243 -3.34 20.33 -2.52
CA LYS A 243 -1.94 20.38 -2.07
C LYS A 243 -1.19 19.10 -2.43
N LEU A 244 -1.87 17.96 -2.36
CA LEU A 244 -1.32 16.68 -2.82
C LEU A 244 -0.91 16.77 -4.30
N TYR A 245 -1.84 17.20 -5.17
CA TYR A 245 -1.56 17.29 -6.61
C TYR A 245 -0.51 18.34 -6.95
N ALA A 246 -0.49 19.48 -6.25
CA ALA A 246 0.58 20.46 -6.41
C ALA A 246 1.96 19.85 -6.09
N ARG A 247 2.05 19.06 -5.01
CA ARG A 247 3.33 18.44 -4.64
C ARG A 247 3.72 17.29 -5.56
N LEU A 248 2.77 16.46 -5.99
CA LEU A 248 3.02 15.39 -6.97
C LEU A 248 3.44 15.96 -8.33
N SER A 249 2.90 17.10 -8.73
CA SER A 249 3.33 17.84 -9.91
C SER A 249 4.82 18.17 -9.86
N ASP A 250 5.28 18.74 -8.74
CA ASP A 250 6.69 19.10 -8.58
C ASP A 250 7.63 17.90 -8.59
N LEU A 251 7.20 16.77 -8.01
CA LEU A 251 8.07 15.60 -7.80
C LEU A 251 8.13 14.66 -9.00
N ILE A 252 7.00 14.42 -9.67
CA ILE A 252 6.86 13.39 -10.71
C ILE A 252 6.01 13.84 -11.91
N GLY A 253 5.52 15.08 -11.94
CA GLY A 253 4.72 15.62 -13.04
C GLY A 253 3.28 15.09 -13.12
N LEU A 254 2.75 14.52 -12.03
CA LEU A 254 1.35 14.11 -11.95
C LEU A 254 0.52 15.23 -11.33
N ASN A 255 -0.10 16.02 -12.20
CA ASN A 255 -0.67 17.32 -11.82
C ASN A 255 -2.18 17.26 -11.57
N ASP A 256 -2.84 16.19 -12.01
CA ASP A 256 -4.28 16.02 -11.87
C ASP A 256 -4.70 14.55 -11.71
N HIS A 257 -5.95 14.39 -11.32
CA HIS A 257 -6.58 13.10 -11.09
C HIS A 257 -6.73 12.24 -12.37
N LEU A 258 -6.74 12.84 -13.57
CA LEU A 258 -6.86 12.10 -14.83
C LEU A 258 -5.53 11.44 -15.19
N LEU A 259 -4.42 12.17 -15.08
CA LEU A 259 -3.07 11.64 -15.23
C LEU A 259 -2.79 10.52 -14.24
N LEU A 260 -3.21 10.70 -12.98
CA LEU A 260 -3.08 9.67 -11.96
C LEU A 260 -3.95 8.44 -12.26
N LEU A 261 -5.20 8.64 -12.72
CA LEU A 261 -6.06 7.54 -13.13
C LEU A 261 -5.45 6.77 -14.31
N ASP A 262 -4.91 7.46 -15.31
CA ASP A 262 -4.22 6.82 -16.43
C ASP A 262 -2.99 6.03 -15.97
N PHE A 263 -2.19 6.58 -15.04
CA PHE A 263 -1.07 5.87 -14.43
C PHE A 263 -1.50 4.53 -13.81
N ILE A 264 -2.59 4.53 -13.03
CA ILE A 264 -3.13 3.31 -12.40
C ILE A 264 -3.61 2.32 -13.46
N VAL A 265 -4.29 2.79 -14.51
CA VAL A 265 -4.78 1.94 -15.59
C VAL A 265 -3.63 1.34 -16.42
N GLN A 266 -2.58 2.12 -16.71
CA GLN A 266 -1.38 1.61 -17.36
C GLN A 266 -0.74 0.50 -16.54
N LYS A 267 -0.69 0.65 -15.21
CA LYS A 267 -0.22 -0.42 -14.32
C LYS A 267 -1.12 -1.66 -14.36
N ILE A 268 -2.45 -1.50 -14.34
CA ILE A 268 -3.40 -2.60 -14.51
C ILE A 268 -3.15 -3.34 -15.82
N ALA A 269 -3.03 -2.60 -16.93
CA ALA A 269 -2.76 -3.17 -18.25
C ALA A 269 -1.45 -3.97 -18.26
N ARG A 270 -0.40 -3.42 -17.65
CA ARG A 270 0.91 -4.06 -17.56
C ARG A 270 0.84 -5.35 -16.75
N ASN A 271 0.15 -5.33 -15.62
CA ASN A 271 0.02 -6.49 -14.75
C ASN A 271 -0.73 -7.64 -15.47
N LEU A 272 -1.85 -7.32 -16.11
CA LEU A 272 -2.63 -8.29 -16.90
C LEU A 272 -1.82 -8.89 -18.06
N LYS A 273 -0.85 -8.14 -18.61
CA LYS A 273 0.02 -8.62 -19.68
C LYS A 273 1.17 -9.51 -19.17
N CYS A 274 1.73 -9.21 -18.00
CA CYS A 274 3.00 -9.81 -17.57
C CYS A 274 2.87 -10.89 -16.48
N TYR A 275 1.80 -10.90 -15.69
CA TYR A 275 1.61 -11.82 -14.57
C TYR A 275 0.60 -12.93 -14.88
N THR A 276 0.56 -13.39 -16.12
CA THR A 276 -0.43 -14.36 -16.61
C THR A 276 -0.39 -15.71 -15.88
N GLU A 277 0.69 -16.00 -15.17
CA GLU A 277 0.90 -17.23 -14.38
C GLU A 277 0.63 -17.04 -12.88
N SER A 278 0.42 -15.81 -12.40
CA SER A 278 0.21 -15.49 -10.99
C SER A 278 -1.25 -15.11 -10.73
N GLU A 279 -2.06 -16.10 -10.32
CA GLU A 279 -3.49 -15.90 -10.04
C GLU A 279 -3.71 -14.80 -8.99
N GLU A 280 -2.90 -14.76 -7.94
CA GLU A 280 -3.01 -13.76 -6.86
C GLU A 280 -2.83 -12.31 -7.37
N VAL A 281 -1.82 -12.07 -8.22
CA VAL A 281 -1.57 -10.73 -8.78
C VAL A 281 -2.69 -10.33 -9.74
N ILE A 282 -3.20 -11.27 -10.54
CA ILE A 282 -4.30 -11.05 -11.47
C ILE A 282 -5.59 -10.73 -10.72
N ASP A 283 -5.95 -11.52 -9.71
CA ASP A 283 -7.14 -11.30 -8.89
C ASP A 283 -7.12 -9.93 -8.22
N GLN A 284 -6.00 -9.55 -7.61
CA GLN A 284 -5.87 -8.24 -6.97
C GLN A 284 -5.90 -7.09 -8.01
N THR A 285 -5.33 -7.30 -9.20
CA THR A 285 -5.36 -6.34 -10.31
C THR A 285 -6.78 -6.13 -10.83
N LEU A 286 -7.54 -7.21 -11.03
CA LEU A 286 -8.93 -7.16 -11.47
C LEU A 286 -9.84 -6.54 -10.41
N SER A 287 -9.60 -6.85 -9.13
CA SER A 287 -10.29 -6.23 -8.01
C SER A 287 -10.09 -4.70 -8.01
N LEU A 288 -8.84 -4.23 -8.14
CA LEU A 288 -8.56 -2.79 -8.26
C LEU A 288 -9.27 -2.16 -9.46
N PHE A 289 -9.26 -2.82 -10.63
CA PHE A 289 -9.94 -2.31 -11.81
C PHE A 289 -11.46 -2.21 -11.61
N LEU A 290 -12.05 -3.21 -10.94
CA LEU A 290 -13.48 -3.24 -10.63
C LEU A 290 -13.88 -2.13 -9.70
N GLU A 291 -13.07 -1.87 -8.69
CA GLU A 291 -13.28 -0.76 -7.78
C GLU A 291 -13.23 0.59 -8.51
N LEU A 292 -12.27 0.80 -9.42
CA LEU A 292 -12.19 2.03 -10.22
C LEU A 292 -13.39 2.20 -11.16
N ALA A 293 -13.81 1.11 -11.81
CA ALA A 293 -14.97 1.09 -12.70
C ALA A 293 -16.30 1.30 -11.94
N SER A 294 -16.37 0.93 -10.66
CA SER A 294 -17.58 1.08 -9.86
C SER A 294 -17.89 2.51 -9.42
N GLY A 295 -16.89 3.40 -9.39
CA GLY A 295 -17.11 4.82 -9.06
C GLY A 295 -17.72 5.58 -10.24
N TYR A 296 -18.69 6.45 -9.97
CA TYR A 296 -19.41 7.18 -11.03
C TYR A 296 -18.47 8.09 -11.86
N MET A 297 -17.74 8.99 -11.19
CA MET A 297 -16.81 9.90 -11.87
C MET A 297 -15.60 9.17 -12.44
N THR A 298 -15.01 8.24 -11.67
CA THR A 298 -13.87 7.44 -12.14
C THR A 298 -14.24 6.61 -13.35
N GLY A 299 -15.39 5.93 -13.34
CA GLY A 299 -15.90 5.15 -14.47
C GLY A 299 -16.06 5.99 -15.75
N LYS A 300 -16.61 7.21 -15.63
CA LYS A 300 -16.73 8.13 -16.78
C LYS A 300 -15.38 8.58 -17.32
N LEU A 301 -14.40 8.80 -16.44
CA LEU A 301 -13.03 9.18 -16.84
C LEU A 301 -12.27 8.01 -17.45
N LEU A 302 -12.45 6.79 -16.94
CA LEU A 302 -11.86 5.57 -17.49
C LEU A 302 -12.19 5.40 -18.97
N LEU A 303 -13.44 5.65 -19.38
CA LEU A 303 -13.86 5.57 -20.78
C LEU A 303 -13.15 6.55 -21.72
N LYS A 304 -12.52 7.61 -21.19
CA LYS A 304 -11.75 8.56 -21.99
C LYS A 304 -10.34 8.07 -22.29
N LEU A 305 -9.80 7.18 -21.45
CA LEU A 305 -8.41 6.73 -21.52
C LEU A 305 -8.21 5.74 -22.66
N ASP A 306 -7.17 5.96 -23.47
CA ASP A 306 -6.87 5.08 -24.61
C ASP A 306 -6.43 3.69 -24.15
N THR A 307 -5.77 3.60 -22.99
CA THR A 307 -5.42 2.31 -22.36
C THR A 307 -6.67 1.47 -22.06
N VAL A 308 -7.75 2.08 -21.56
CA VAL A 308 -9.02 1.37 -21.30
C VAL A 308 -9.65 0.92 -22.61
N LYS A 309 -9.69 1.79 -23.63
CA LYS A 309 -10.20 1.42 -24.96
C LYS A 309 -9.41 0.26 -25.57
N PHE A 310 -8.09 0.26 -25.41
CA PHE A 310 -7.22 -0.81 -25.88
C PHE A 310 -7.53 -2.14 -25.17
N ILE A 311 -7.67 -2.14 -23.84
CA ILE A 311 -8.05 -3.33 -23.07
C ILE A 311 -9.41 -3.85 -23.54
N ILE A 312 -10.42 -2.99 -23.71
CA ILE A 312 -11.75 -3.36 -24.21
C ILE A 312 -11.68 -3.93 -25.63
N ALA A 313 -10.83 -3.38 -26.51
CA ALA A 313 -10.76 -3.87 -27.89
C ALA A 313 -10.15 -5.28 -28.03
N HIS A 314 -9.35 -5.72 -27.06
CA HIS A 314 -8.56 -6.96 -27.17
C HIS A 314 -8.91 -8.03 -26.11
N HIS A 315 -9.99 -7.84 -25.34
CA HIS A 315 -10.36 -8.78 -24.26
C HIS A 315 -10.99 -10.09 -24.71
N THR A 316 -11.57 -10.16 -25.92
CA THR A 316 -12.31 -11.31 -26.46
C THR A 316 -11.55 -12.10 -27.52
N LEU A 317 -10.33 -11.71 -27.86
CA LEU A 317 -9.55 -12.42 -28.87
C LEU A 317 -8.98 -13.72 -28.25
N GLU A 318 -9.71 -14.82 -28.40
CA GLU A 318 -9.17 -16.18 -28.20
C GLU A 318 -8.25 -16.63 -29.36
N ASP A 319 -8.12 -15.83 -30.42
CA ASP A 319 -7.45 -16.28 -31.64
C ASP A 319 -5.98 -15.87 -31.77
N ASP A 320 -5.20 -16.95 -31.87
CA ASP A 320 -3.98 -17.14 -32.65
C ASP A 320 -2.62 -16.68 -32.10
N LYS A 321 -1.77 -17.71 -32.04
CA LYS A 321 -0.33 -17.74 -31.80
C LYS A 321 0.46 -16.83 -32.76
N VAL A 322 0.29 -15.51 -32.73
CA VAL A 322 1.23 -14.57 -33.34
C VAL A 322 1.24 -13.28 -32.53
N ASN A 323 2.32 -13.07 -31.78
CA ASN A 323 2.60 -11.98 -30.84
C ASN A 323 1.95 -12.16 -29.45
N GLY A 324 2.79 -12.41 -28.44
CA GLY A 324 2.44 -12.61 -27.02
C GLY A 324 1.80 -11.41 -26.33
N SER A 325 0.65 -10.98 -26.84
CA SER A 325 -0.20 -9.93 -26.30
C SER A 325 -1.47 -10.58 -25.75
N LEU A 326 -1.58 -10.62 -24.42
CA LEU A 326 -2.81 -10.87 -23.63
C LEU A 326 -3.29 -12.33 -23.53
N ILE A 327 -2.37 -13.30 -23.58
CA ILE A 327 -2.68 -14.71 -23.29
C ILE A 327 -2.88 -14.88 -21.77
N GLY A 328 -4.13 -14.87 -21.32
CA GLY A 328 -4.49 -15.14 -19.92
C GLY A 328 -5.85 -14.56 -19.50
N LEU A 329 -6.45 -13.69 -20.31
CA LEU A 329 -7.66 -12.95 -19.93
C LEU A 329 -8.95 -13.79 -19.91
N ALA A 330 -9.02 -14.91 -20.63
CA ALA A 330 -10.25 -15.70 -20.77
C ALA A 330 -10.60 -16.58 -19.56
N LYS A 331 -9.76 -16.64 -18.51
CA LYS A 331 -9.99 -17.52 -17.36
C LYS A 331 -10.84 -16.92 -16.23
N HIS A 332 -11.09 -15.61 -16.21
CA HIS A 332 -11.86 -14.97 -15.14
C HIS A 332 -13.12 -14.28 -15.68
N ASP A 333 -14.31 -14.80 -15.35
CA ASP A 333 -15.64 -14.19 -15.57
C ASP A 333 -15.77 -12.74 -15.05
N ILE A 334 -14.82 -12.33 -14.23
CA ILE A 334 -14.68 -10.99 -13.65
C ILE A 334 -14.51 -9.93 -14.76
N LEU A 335 -13.82 -10.24 -15.87
CA LEU A 335 -13.67 -9.32 -16.99
C LEU A 335 -15.01 -9.08 -17.71
N GLY A 336 -15.79 -10.13 -17.97
CA GLY A 336 -17.16 -9.98 -18.52
C GLY A 336 -18.06 -9.11 -17.63
N THR A 337 -17.96 -9.27 -16.31
CA THR A 337 -18.69 -8.45 -15.33
C THR A 337 -18.21 -7.00 -15.28
N LEU A 338 -16.90 -6.78 -15.35
CA LEU A 338 -16.23 -5.48 -15.45
C LEU A 338 -16.65 -4.72 -16.71
N PHE A 339 -16.60 -5.39 -17.86
CA PHE A 339 -16.99 -4.82 -19.15
C PHE A 339 -18.49 -4.56 -19.20
N GLY A 340 -19.31 -5.45 -18.64
CA GLY A 340 -20.75 -5.21 -18.45
C GLY A 340 -21.03 -3.94 -17.63
N LYS A 341 -20.27 -3.67 -16.56
CA LYS A 341 -20.38 -2.44 -15.77
C LYS A 341 -19.91 -1.20 -16.54
N CYS A 342 -18.75 -1.26 -17.21
CA CYS A 342 -18.25 -0.16 -18.04
C CYS A 342 -19.19 0.20 -19.21
N CYS A 343 -19.76 -0.81 -19.89
CA CYS A 343 -20.75 -0.61 -20.95
C CYS A 343 -22.05 0.01 -20.42
N ARG A 344 -22.55 -0.40 -19.24
CA ARG A 344 -23.74 0.22 -18.61
C ARG A 344 -23.52 1.69 -18.24
N ILE A 345 -22.31 2.06 -17.84
CA ILE A 345 -21.95 3.46 -17.55
C ILE A 345 -21.92 4.31 -18.83
N SER A 346 -21.47 3.73 -19.95
CA SER A 346 -21.45 4.39 -21.26
C SER A 346 -22.86 4.64 -21.84
N THR A 347 -23.81 3.72 -21.62
CA THR A 347 -25.17 3.78 -22.20
C THR A 347 -26.21 4.49 -21.32
N GLY A 348 -25.85 4.94 -20.12
CA GLY A 348 -26.73 5.74 -19.26
C GLY A 348 -27.92 5.00 -18.65
N VAL A 349 -27.95 3.66 -18.70
CA VAL A 349 -29.05 2.85 -18.15
C VAL A 349 -28.60 2.15 -16.87
N TRP A 350 -29.04 2.67 -15.73
CA TRP A 350 -28.78 2.11 -14.39
C TRP A 350 -29.64 0.88 -14.04
N ALA A 351 -30.15 0.15 -15.02
CA ALA A 351 -31.14 -0.91 -14.79
C ALA A 351 -30.74 -2.24 -15.46
N ILE A 352 -30.66 -3.27 -14.60
CA ILE A 352 -30.89 -4.69 -14.89
C ILE A 352 -29.84 -5.37 -15.79
N TYR A 353 -28.95 -6.15 -15.17
CA TYR A 353 -28.54 -7.47 -15.65
C TYR A 353 -27.95 -8.20 -14.44
N ILE A 354 -28.84 -8.73 -13.63
CA ILE A 354 -28.67 -9.99 -12.90
C ILE A 354 -29.66 -10.91 -13.61
N SER A 355 -29.16 -11.76 -14.50
CA SER A 355 -29.83 -12.92 -15.12
C SER A 355 -29.26 -13.14 -16.51
N ILE A 356 -28.08 -13.75 -16.62
CA ILE A 356 -27.78 -14.81 -17.60
C ILE A 356 -26.67 -15.66 -16.96
N GLU A 357 -27.06 -16.54 -16.03
CA GLU A 357 -26.26 -17.72 -15.68
C GLU A 357 -27.17 -18.85 -15.19
N LYS A 358 -28.33 -18.97 -15.83
CA LYS A 358 -29.15 -20.18 -15.84
C LYS A 358 -29.73 -20.31 -17.24
N ASP A 359 -29.51 -21.48 -17.82
CA ASP A 359 -29.94 -21.94 -19.15
C ASP A 359 -29.05 -21.49 -20.32
N VAL A 360 -27.94 -22.20 -20.55
CA VAL A 360 -27.72 -23.16 -21.66
C VAL A 360 -26.64 -24.15 -21.26
#